data_AF-A0A2E4ZZC7-F1
#
_entry.id   AF-A0A2E4ZZC7-F1
#
_cell.length_a   1.000
_cell.length_b   1.000
_cell.length_c   1.000
_cell.angle_alpha   90.00
_cell.angle_beta   90.00
_cell.angle_gamma   90.00
#
_symmetry.space_group_name_H-M   'P 1'
#
loop_
_entity.id
_entity.type
_entity.pdbx_description
1 polymer ?
#
loop_
_entity_poly.entity_id
_entity_poly.type
_entity_poly.pdbx_seq_one_letter_code
_entity_poly.pdbx_strand_id
1 'polypeptide(L)'
;MDAGYYRFHEDVFDCRSPGVYRFSKPQVENQQRIVLDPRSDLNNARYFSLVSIRGNLDDRLPFKKLIKFSTNRLLSMTCGPLASFVSKICDSIELKTRIISTHTLEATNSYNNGHTLLEIWAPDLAKYIAVDVDKKCFFKNTKNYLNAFELCSLIFHQEIFSVEHFGENVRLDSRGFVDPKTGFDYQFLELSVYCSANGFEQTFRRLCNVPYLSHPDGKTFCAWNEQAEKRILEIYPDAIVLSSSEFSERFYGK
;
A
#
# COMPACT_ATOMS: atom_id res chain seq x y z
N MET A 1 4.94 -4.64 -20.86
CA MET A 1 4.65 -3.36 -20.15
C MET A 1 5.51 -2.31 -20.81
N ASP A 2 5.35 -2.20 -22.13
CA ASP A 2 6.47 -1.84 -22.99
C ASP A 2 6.27 -0.43 -23.53
N ALA A 3 7.36 0.31 -23.66
CA ALA A 3 7.33 1.62 -24.30
C ALA A 3 7.02 1.46 -25.79
N GLY A 4 6.11 2.26 -26.32
CA GLY A 4 5.78 2.17 -27.74
C GLY A 4 4.61 3.03 -28.20
N TYR A 5 4.31 2.93 -29.48
CA TYR A 5 3.10 3.49 -30.06
C TYR A 5 1.96 2.50 -29.92
N TYR A 6 0.85 2.93 -29.33
CA TYR A 6 -0.33 2.11 -29.15
C TYR A 6 -1.46 2.61 -30.04
N ARG A 7 -2.04 1.72 -30.82
CA ARG A 7 -3.26 1.99 -31.56
C ARG A 7 -4.47 1.76 -30.65
N PHE A 8 -5.34 2.74 -30.56
CA PHE A 8 -6.66 2.61 -29.93
C PHE A 8 -7.70 3.13 -30.92
N HIS A 9 -8.43 2.18 -31.54
CA HIS A 9 -9.24 2.42 -32.72
C HIS A 9 -8.43 3.06 -33.88
N GLU A 10 -8.88 4.21 -34.37
CA GLU A 10 -8.32 4.92 -35.52
C GLU A 10 -7.08 5.73 -35.14
N ASP A 11 -6.93 6.03 -33.85
CA ASP A 11 -5.88 6.88 -33.31
C ASP A 11 -4.64 6.09 -32.88
N VAL A 12 -3.48 6.73 -32.97
CA VAL A 12 -2.19 6.22 -32.50
C VAL A 12 -1.65 7.16 -31.43
N PHE A 13 -1.33 6.60 -30.28
CA PHE A 13 -0.85 7.33 -29.11
C PHE A 13 0.62 6.99 -28.83
N ASP A 14 1.42 8.00 -28.54
CA ASP A 14 2.81 7.83 -28.11
C ASP A 14 2.88 7.51 -26.62
N CYS A 15 3.16 6.26 -26.28
CA CYS A 15 3.35 5.79 -24.91
C CYS A 15 4.80 5.32 -24.69
N ARG A 16 5.77 6.06 -25.21
CA ARG A 16 7.19 5.74 -24.97
C ARG A 16 7.71 6.26 -23.63
N SER A 17 7.00 7.19 -23.00
CA SER A 17 7.35 7.68 -21.67
C SER A 17 6.83 6.74 -20.58
N PRO A 18 7.53 6.58 -19.45
CA PRO A 18 7.03 5.81 -18.33
C PRO A 18 5.73 6.40 -17.75
N GLY A 19 4.81 5.54 -17.33
CA GLY A 19 3.56 5.96 -16.71
C GLY A 19 2.39 4.99 -16.91
N VAL A 20 1.22 5.47 -16.50
CA VAL A 20 -0.06 4.76 -16.68
C VAL A 20 -0.89 5.49 -17.73
N TYR A 21 -1.18 4.79 -18.82
CA TYR A 21 -1.97 5.29 -19.94
C TYR A 21 -3.37 4.70 -19.89
N ARG A 22 -4.39 5.54 -20.05
CA ARG A 22 -5.79 5.12 -20.07
C ARG A 22 -6.47 5.64 -21.33
N PHE A 23 -7.11 4.75 -22.05
CA PHE A 23 -7.87 5.00 -23.26
C PHE A 23 -9.32 4.64 -22.99
N SER A 24 -10.24 5.47 -23.48
CA SER A 24 -11.66 5.26 -23.28
C SER A 24 -12.41 5.66 -24.54
N LYS A 25 -13.27 4.76 -25.02
CA LYS A 25 -14.31 5.06 -25.99
C LYS A 25 -15.65 4.74 -25.33
N PRO A 26 -16.43 5.76 -24.92
CA PRO A 26 -17.66 5.56 -24.19
C PRO A 26 -18.58 4.54 -24.86
N GLN A 27 -19.16 3.64 -24.07
CA GLN A 27 -20.05 2.56 -24.51
C GLN A 27 -19.42 1.49 -25.42
N VAL A 28 -18.11 1.57 -25.70
CA VAL A 28 -17.38 0.60 -26.53
C VAL A 28 -16.37 -0.16 -25.69
N GLU A 29 -15.29 0.50 -25.26
CA GLU A 29 -14.25 -0.14 -24.47
C GLU A 29 -13.39 0.85 -23.69
N ASN A 30 -12.69 0.32 -22.69
CA ASN A 30 -11.62 0.99 -21.96
C ASN A 30 -10.37 0.13 -22.04
N GLN A 31 -9.20 0.77 -22.14
CA GLN A 31 -7.91 0.12 -22.06
C GLN A 31 -6.98 0.90 -21.13
N GLN A 32 -6.17 0.18 -20.37
CA GLN A 32 -5.16 0.68 -19.46
C GLN A 32 -3.84 -0.03 -19.79
N ARG A 33 -2.75 0.73 -19.80
CA ARG A 33 -1.38 0.25 -20.02
C ARG A 33 -0.46 0.85 -18.98
N ILE A 34 0.54 0.08 -18.58
CA ILE A 34 1.64 0.54 -17.76
C ILE A 34 2.90 0.43 -18.60
N VAL A 35 3.64 1.52 -18.66
CA VAL A 35 4.98 1.59 -19.25
C VAL A 35 5.95 1.81 -18.10
N LEU A 36 6.86 0.86 -17.90
CA LEU A 36 7.79 0.89 -16.77
C LEU A 36 8.83 2.00 -16.95
N ASP A 37 9.26 2.57 -15.83
CA ASP A 37 10.44 3.41 -15.74
C ASP A 37 11.66 2.50 -15.51
N PRO A 38 12.56 2.35 -16.50
CA PRO A 38 13.76 1.53 -16.32
C PRO A 38 14.77 2.14 -15.34
N ARG A 39 14.54 3.38 -14.88
CA ARG A 39 15.44 4.10 -13.99
C ARG A 39 14.93 4.22 -12.56
N SER A 40 13.72 3.76 -12.25
CA SER A 40 13.13 3.96 -10.92
C SER A 40 12.07 2.93 -10.56
N ASP A 41 12.45 2.01 -9.67
CA ASP A 41 11.55 1.03 -9.06
C ASP A 41 10.44 1.70 -8.23
N LEU A 42 10.76 2.86 -7.63
CA LEU A 42 9.79 3.67 -6.90
C LEU A 42 8.72 4.25 -7.84
N ASN A 43 9.10 4.70 -9.04
CA ASN A 43 8.12 5.14 -10.04
C ASN A 43 7.24 3.97 -10.51
N ASN A 44 7.83 2.80 -10.71
CA ASN A 44 7.07 1.60 -11.08
C ASN A 44 6.03 1.21 -10.01
N ALA A 45 6.43 1.26 -8.74
CA ALA A 45 5.53 1.07 -7.60
C ALA A 45 4.35 2.04 -7.60
N ARG A 46 4.65 3.33 -7.83
CA ARG A 46 3.64 4.35 -8.01
C ARG A 46 2.70 3.98 -9.15
N TYR A 47 3.20 3.56 -10.31
CA TYR A 47 2.34 3.17 -11.43
C TYR A 47 1.44 1.97 -11.10
N PHE A 48 1.96 0.96 -10.40
CA PHE A 48 1.14 -0.18 -9.97
C PHE A 48 0.05 0.23 -8.97
N SER A 49 0.30 1.19 -8.08
CA SER A 49 -0.74 1.69 -7.16
C SER A 49 -1.90 2.39 -7.86
N LEU A 50 -1.70 2.86 -9.09
CA LEU A 50 -2.71 3.60 -9.87
C LEU A 50 -3.69 2.67 -10.60
N VAL A 51 -3.49 1.35 -10.57
CA VAL A 51 -4.44 0.41 -11.19
C VAL A 51 -5.65 0.09 -10.30
N SER A 52 -5.67 0.63 -9.08
CA SER A 52 -6.70 0.35 -8.09
C SER A 52 -7.21 1.60 -7.38
N ILE A 53 -8.34 1.44 -6.71
CA ILE A 53 -8.97 2.39 -5.80
C ILE A 53 -9.39 1.64 -4.53
N ARG A 54 -9.52 2.36 -3.42
CA ARG A 54 -9.96 1.78 -2.15
C ARG A 54 -11.39 1.29 -2.29
N GLY A 55 -11.60 0.03 -1.97
CA GLY A 55 -12.90 -0.64 -1.94
C GLY A 55 -12.69 -2.10 -1.58
N ASN A 56 -13.61 -3.00 -1.92
CA ASN A 56 -13.43 -4.43 -1.63
C ASN A 56 -14.12 -5.38 -2.62
N LEU A 57 -14.62 -4.87 -3.76
CA LEU A 57 -15.34 -5.70 -4.74
C LEU A 57 -14.45 -6.80 -5.35
N ASP A 58 -13.14 -6.55 -5.45
CA ASP A 58 -12.19 -7.41 -6.13
C ASP A 58 -11.30 -8.22 -5.17
N ASP A 59 -11.43 -8.05 -3.86
CA ASP A 59 -10.54 -8.64 -2.83
C ASP A 59 -10.38 -10.17 -2.92
N ARG A 60 -11.44 -10.85 -3.37
CA ARG A 60 -11.49 -12.32 -3.43
C ARG A 60 -11.21 -12.88 -4.82
N LEU A 61 -10.91 -12.03 -5.80
CA LEU A 61 -10.64 -12.49 -7.16
C LEU A 61 -9.24 -13.10 -7.30
N PRO A 62 -9.09 -14.18 -8.08
CA PRO A 62 -7.79 -14.76 -8.36
C PRO A 62 -6.92 -13.81 -9.20
N PHE A 63 -5.60 -13.88 -8.98
CA PHE A 63 -4.60 -13.03 -9.65
C PHE A 63 -4.79 -12.90 -11.16
N LYS A 64 -5.03 -14.01 -11.88
CA LYS A 64 -5.26 -14.00 -13.33
C LYS A 64 -6.46 -13.14 -13.75
N LYS A 65 -7.54 -13.12 -12.95
CA LYS A 65 -8.70 -12.25 -13.19
C LYS A 65 -8.38 -10.79 -12.87
N LEU A 66 -7.67 -10.54 -11.77
CA LEU A 66 -7.22 -9.19 -11.40
C LEU A 66 -6.35 -8.55 -12.49
N ILE A 67 -5.38 -9.29 -13.04
CA ILE A 67 -4.56 -8.83 -14.17
C ILE A 67 -5.46 -8.45 -15.36
N LYS A 68 -6.37 -9.34 -15.78
CA LYS A 68 -7.30 -9.06 -16.88
C LYS A 68 -8.19 -7.83 -16.62
N PHE A 69 -8.66 -7.65 -15.40
CA PHE A 69 -9.53 -6.51 -15.07
C PHE A 69 -8.75 -5.19 -14.97
N SER A 70 -7.53 -5.24 -14.45
CA SER A 70 -6.64 -4.08 -14.35
C SER A 70 -6.26 -3.48 -15.70
N THR A 71 -6.43 -4.21 -16.81
CA THR A 71 -6.20 -3.64 -18.15
C THR A 71 -7.37 -2.82 -18.67
N ASN A 72 -8.55 -2.87 -18.04
CA ASN A 72 -9.77 -2.25 -18.61
C ASN A 72 -10.55 -1.41 -17.58
N ARG A 73 -10.25 -1.52 -16.29
CA ARG A 73 -10.85 -0.71 -15.21
C ARG A 73 -9.93 -0.65 -13.99
N LEU A 74 -10.25 0.26 -13.07
CA LEU A 74 -9.64 0.26 -11.75
C LEU A 74 -10.14 -0.94 -10.94
N LEU A 75 -9.23 -1.58 -10.21
CA LEU A 75 -9.55 -2.60 -9.23
C LEU A 75 -10.03 -1.97 -7.92
N SER A 76 -11.05 -2.54 -7.28
CA SER A 76 -11.63 -2.08 -6.01
C SER A 76 -11.18 -3.03 -4.91
N MET A 77 -10.13 -2.64 -4.18
CA MET A 77 -9.43 -3.53 -3.26
C MET A 77 -9.05 -2.86 -1.95
N THR A 78 -8.95 -3.68 -0.90
CA THR A 78 -8.38 -3.28 0.39
C THR A 78 -6.86 -3.45 0.41
N CYS A 79 -6.21 -2.84 1.39
CA CYS A 79 -4.74 -2.75 1.47
C CYS A 79 -4.01 -4.09 1.45
N GLY A 80 -4.49 -5.11 2.17
CA GLY A 80 -3.87 -6.45 2.18
C GLY A 80 -3.92 -7.15 0.81
N PRO A 81 -5.12 -7.39 0.24
CA PRO A 81 -5.28 -7.92 -1.11
C PRO A 81 -4.55 -7.11 -2.18
N LEU A 82 -4.57 -5.78 -2.10
CA LEU A 82 -3.88 -4.92 -3.06
C LEU A 82 -2.36 -5.03 -2.95
N ALA A 83 -1.79 -4.96 -1.75
CA ALA A 83 -0.35 -5.14 -1.55
C ALA A 83 0.11 -6.51 -2.07
N SER A 84 -0.69 -7.56 -1.85
CA SER A 84 -0.44 -8.90 -2.38
C SER A 84 -0.49 -8.97 -3.89
N PHE A 85 -1.46 -8.28 -4.51
CA PHE A 85 -1.58 -8.19 -5.96
C PHE A 85 -0.39 -7.45 -6.58
N VAL A 86 -0.02 -6.29 -6.03
CA VAL A 86 1.12 -5.50 -6.52
C VAL A 86 2.44 -6.24 -6.30
N SER A 87 2.66 -6.87 -5.14
CA SER A 87 3.85 -7.69 -4.88
C SER A 87 4.04 -8.76 -5.95
N LYS A 88 2.96 -9.47 -6.34
CA LYS A 88 3.03 -10.49 -7.41
C LYS A 88 3.34 -9.90 -8.79
N ILE A 89 2.91 -8.67 -9.06
CA ILE A 89 3.32 -7.97 -10.29
C ILE A 89 4.82 -7.65 -10.23
N CYS A 90 5.29 -7.09 -9.11
CA CYS A 90 6.70 -6.78 -8.89
C CYS A 90 7.58 -8.02 -9.03
N ASP A 91 7.18 -9.17 -8.47
CA ASP A 91 7.89 -10.43 -8.60
C ASP A 91 8.07 -10.84 -10.07
N SER A 92 7.05 -10.62 -10.92
CA SER A 92 7.09 -10.98 -12.35
C SER A 92 8.05 -10.12 -13.19
N ILE A 93 8.54 -9.02 -12.63
CA ILE A 93 9.51 -8.11 -13.26
C ILE A 93 10.76 -7.94 -12.38
N GLU A 94 11.00 -8.90 -11.48
CA GLU A 94 12.19 -8.98 -10.62
C GLU A 94 12.40 -7.77 -9.70
N LEU A 95 11.33 -7.02 -9.40
CA LEU A 95 11.38 -5.96 -8.39
C LEU A 95 11.34 -6.54 -7.00
N LYS A 96 12.39 -6.31 -6.22
CA LYS A 96 12.52 -6.80 -4.85
C LYS A 96 11.55 -6.06 -3.93
N THR A 97 10.51 -6.76 -3.51
CA THR A 97 9.49 -6.23 -2.59
C THR A 97 9.25 -7.15 -1.41
N ARG A 98 8.63 -6.62 -0.36
CA ARG A 98 8.04 -7.42 0.72
C ARG A 98 6.79 -6.75 1.26
N ILE A 99 5.85 -7.56 1.70
CA ILE A 99 4.65 -7.06 2.38
C ILE A 99 4.97 -6.93 3.86
N ILE A 100 4.71 -5.75 4.42
CA ILE A 100 4.83 -5.49 5.85
C ILE A 100 3.50 -4.95 6.36
N SER A 101 3.08 -5.44 7.51
CA SER A 101 1.84 -4.98 8.13
C SER A 101 2.18 -4.15 9.35
N THR A 102 1.23 -3.32 9.77
CA THR A 102 1.30 -2.55 10.99
C THR A 102 0.07 -2.82 11.84
N HIS A 103 0.18 -2.56 13.14
CA HIS A 103 -0.93 -2.68 14.07
C HIS A 103 -0.99 -1.48 15.01
N THR A 104 -2.21 -1.16 15.45
CA THR A 104 -2.45 -0.14 16.47
C THR A 104 -2.10 -0.67 17.87
N LEU A 105 -1.56 0.18 18.73
CA LEU A 105 -1.45 -0.09 20.16
C LEU A 105 -2.67 0.42 20.94
N GLU A 106 -3.53 1.21 20.29
CA GLU A 106 -4.78 1.70 20.87
C GLU A 106 -5.81 0.56 21.07
N ALA A 107 -6.94 0.90 21.68
CA ALA A 107 -8.08 0.00 21.74
C ALA A 107 -8.53 -0.37 20.32
N THR A 108 -8.65 -1.67 20.06
CA THR A 108 -9.10 -2.19 18.76
C THR A 108 -10.56 -1.84 18.53
N ASN A 109 -10.91 -1.51 17.30
CA ASN A 109 -12.28 -1.41 16.83
C ASN A 109 -12.48 -2.35 15.62
N SER A 110 -13.56 -2.22 14.85
CA SER A 110 -13.83 -3.10 13.70
C SER A 110 -13.26 -2.59 12.37
N TYR A 111 -12.53 -1.47 12.34
CA TYR A 111 -12.20 -0.76 11.10
C TYR A 111 -10.70 -0.51 10.92
N ASN A 112 -10.04 0.16 11.87
CA ASN A 112 -8.68 0.69 11.70
C ASN A 112 -7.73 0.18 12.79
N ASN A 113 -7.59 -1.14 12.88
CA ASN A 113 -6.67 -1.81 13.82
C ASN A 113 -5.25 -1.98 13.30
N GLY A 114 -5.04 -1.77 12.01
CA GLY A 114 -3.77 -2.02 11.36
C GLY A 114 -3.86 -1.81 9.86
N HIS A 115 -2.72 -1.83 9.21
CA HIS A 115 -2.63 -1.55 7.78
C HIS A 115 -1.58 -2.43 7.13
N THR A 116 -1.69 -2.63 5.82
CA THR A 116 -0.69 -3.37 5.07
C THR A 116 -0.03 -2.42 4.09
N LEU A 117 1.29 -2.36 4.17
CA LEU A 117 2.16 -1.60 3.30
C LEU A 117 2.97 -2.55 2.41
N LEU A 118 3.43 -2.04 1.28
CA LEU A 118 4.44 -2.70 0.47
C LEU A 118 5.77 -2.00 0.70
N GLU A 119 6.81 -2.75 1.03
CA GLU A 119 8.17 -2.24 1.04
C GLU A 119 8.90 -2.64 -0.22
N ILE A 120 9.58 -1.68 -0.83
CA ILE A 120 10.29 -1.86 -2.09
C ILE A 120 11.74 -1.51 -1.86
N TRP A 121 12.63 -2.41 -2.25
CA TRP A 121 14.06 -2.14 -2.18
C TRP A 121 14.40 -1.07 -3.21
N ALA A 122 14.96 0.05 -2.76
CA ALA A 122 15.50 1.09 -3.61
C ALA A 122 17.04 0.92 -3.67
N PRO A 123 17.60 0.41 -4.79
CA PRO A 123 19.03 0.14 -4.90
C PRO A 123 19.89 1.38 -4.65
N ASP A 124 19.48 2.53 -5.20
CA ASP A 124 20.21 3.81 -5.07
C ASP A 124 20.30 4.31 -3.62
N LEU A 125 19.37 3.89 -2.77
CA LEU A 125 19.34 4.25 -1.34
C LEU A 125 19.83 3.10 -0.45
N ALA A 126 20.16 1.95 -1.04
CA ALA A 126 20.50 0.71 -0.35
C ALA A 126 19.54 0.40 0.82
N LYS A 127 18.22 0.62 0.62
CA LYS A 127 17.22 0.41 1.67
C LYS A 127 15.83 0.11 1.12
N TYR A 128 15.00 -0.53 1.94
CA TYR A 128 13.56 -0.61 1.69
C TYR A 128 12.89 0.75 1.88
N ILE A 129 11.88 1.05 1.07
CA ILE A 129 11.00 2.21 1.17
C ILE A 129 9.56 1.72 1.34
N ALA A 130 8.85 2.27 2.34
CA ALA A 130 7.44 2.00 2.55
C ALA A 130 6.59 2.74 1.53
N VAL A 131 5.76 1.97 0.85
CA VAL A 131 4.83 2.41 -0.17
C VAL A 131 3.43 2.00 0.25
N ASP A 132 2.55 2.97 0.40
CA ASP A 132 1.14 2.69 0.53
C ASP A 132 0.50 2.66 -0.86
N VAL A 133 0.36 1.46 -1.42
CA VAL A 133 -0.26 1.27 -2.73
C VAL A 133 -1.78 1.48 -2.70
N ASP A 134 -2.40 1.40 -1.53
CA ASP A 134 -3.82 1.63 -1.32
C ASP A 134 -4.13 3.13 -1.26
N LYS A 135 -3.47 3.82 -0.33
CA LYS A 135 -3.60 5.27 -0.09
C LYS A 135 -2.75 6.13 -1.03
N LYS A 136 -1.95 5.51 -1.90
CA LYS A 136 -1.19 6.11 -3.02
C LYS A 136 -0.18 7.16 -2.53
N CYS A 137 0.73 6.75 -1.65
CA CYS A 137 1.76 7.63 -1.14
C CYS A 137 3.06 6.94 -0.72
N PHE A 138 4.12 7.75 -0.64
CA PHE A 138 5.31 7.47 0.17
C PHE A 138 5.27 8.26 1.47
N PHE A 139 6.07 7.83 2.44
CA PHE A 139 6.30 8.52 3.69
C PHE A 139 7.72 9.07 3.73
N LYS A 140 7.92 10.25 4.31
CA LYS A 140 9.22 10.93 4.38
C LYS A 140 9.43 11.59 5.74
N ASN A 141 10.66 11.59 6.23
CA ASN A 141 11.09 12.59 7.20
C ASN A 141 11.69 13.80 6.46
N THR A 142 12.30 14.73 7.20
CA THR A 142 12.91 15.94 6.62
C THR A 142 13.99 15.67 5.58
N LYS A 143 14.58 14.47 5.54
CA LYS A 143 15.75 14.16 4.70
C LYS A 143 15.52 13.03 3.69
N ASN A 144 14.70 12.03 4.01
CA ASN A 144 14.62 10.78 3.26
C ASN A 144 13.22 10.16 3.26
N TYR A 145 12.97 9.31 2.26
CA TYR A 145 11.88 8.34 2.28
C TYR A 145 12.03 7.39 3.47
N LEU A 146 10.92 6.96 4.05
CA LEU A 146 10.89 6.08 5.22
C LEU A 146 10.59 4.65 4.81
N ASN A 147 11.19 3.70 5.52
CA ASN A 147 10.70 2.33 5.58
C ASN A 147 9.61 2.20 6.66
N ALA A 148 8.96 1.04 6.78
CA ALA A 148 7.82 0.89 7.68
C ALA A 148 8.24 0.92 9.16
N PHE A 149 9.42 0.38 9.49
CA PHE A 149 9.99 0.48 10.83
C PHE A 149 10.27 1.95 11.22
N GLU A 150 10.89 2.71 10.33
CA GLU A 150 11.17 4.14 10.51
C GLU A 150 9.85 4.93 10.67
N LEU A 151 8.84 4.66 9.84
CA LEU A 151 7.51 5.27 9.96
C LEU A 151 6.86 4.99 11.32
N CYS A 152 6.80 3.72 11.71
CA CYS A 152 6.19 3.34 12.99
C CYS A 152 6.95 3.91 14.19
N SER A 153 8.28 3.98 14.12
CA SER A 153 9.12 4.62 15.13
C SER A 153 8.75 6.10 15.29
N LEU A 154 8.67 6.86 14.19
CA LEU A 154 8.28 8.27 14.25
C LEU A 154 6.87 8.44 14.84
N ILE A 155 5.92 7.59 14.45
CA ILE A 155 4.55 7.64 14.97
C ILE A 155 4.53 7.35 16.47
N PHE A 156 5.22 6.30 16.92
CA PHE A 156 5.27 5.91 18.32
C PHE A 156 5.88 7.00 19.21
N HIS A 157 6.96 7.64 18.75
CA HIS A 157 7.63 8.73 19.45
C HIS A 157 6.97 10.11 19.24
N GLN A 158 5.80 10.16 18.59
CA GLN A 158 5.06 11.40 18.28
C GLN A 158 5.88 12.41 17.48
N GLU A 159 6.79 11.92 16.64
CA GLU A 159 7.59 12.73 15.74
C GLU A 159 6.83 13.09 14.45
N ILE A 160 7.39 14.04 13.71
CA ILE A 160 6.82 14.55 12.46
C ILE A 160 7.28 13.68 11.30
N PHE A 161 6.32 13.30 10.46
CA PHE A 161 6.56 12.75 9.13
C PHE A 161 5.72 13.52 8.11
N SER A 162 6.06 13.39 6.84
CA SER A 162 5.32 13.96 5.72
C SER A 162 4.93 12.87 4.75
N VAL A 163 3.89 13.15 3.95
CA VAL A 163 3.33 12.22 2.98
C VAL A 163 3.53 12.80 1.58
N GLU A 164 4.12 12.01 0.70
CA GLU A 164 4.23 12.35 -0.72
C GLU A 164 3.16 11.56 -1.50
N HIS A 165 2.09 12.24 -1.89
CA HIS A 165 1.00 11.64 -2.65
C HIS A 165 1.35 11.44 -4.12
N PHE A 166 0.83 10.36 -4.72
CA PHE A 166 1.02 10.06 -6.13
C PHE A 166 0.16 10.90 -7.09
N GLY A 167 -0.41 12.00 -6.61
CA GLY A 167 -1.27 12.94 -7.34
C GLY A 167 -2.73 12.97 -6.85
N GLU A 168 -3.56 13.71 -7.57
CA GLU A 168 -5.00 13.92 -7.31
C GLU A 168 -5.86 12.80 -7.91
N ASN A 169 -5.50 11.54 -7.66
CA ASN A 169 -6.27 10.41 -8.18
C ASN A 169 -7.52 10.13 -7.33
N VAL A 170 -8.58 9.62 -7.96
CA VAL A 170 -9.72 9.06 -7.23
C VAL A 170 -9.22 7.96 -6.31
N ARG A 171 -9.53 8.06 -5.02
CA ARG A 171 -9.02 7.15 -3.99
C ARG A 171 -10.05 6.14 -3.50
N LEU A 172 -11.34 6.37 -3.75
CA LEU A 172 -12.44 5.59 -3.20
C LEU A 172 -13.37 5.12 -4.31
N ASP A 173 -13.80 3.85 -4.25
CA ASP A 173 -14.81 3.29 -5.13
C ASP A 173 -16.22 3.74 -4.72
N SER A 174 -16.87 4.52 -5.58
CA SER A 174 -18.25 4.97 -5.40
C SER A 174 -19.29 3.86 -5.60
N ARG A 175 -18.88 2.66 -6.05
CA ARG A 175 -19.76 1.48 -6.16
C ARG A 175 -19.94 0.75 -4.83
N GLY A 176 -19.22 1.17 -3.79
CA GLY A 176 -19.40 0.71 -2.41
C GLY A 176 -18.18 -0.02 -1.86
N PHE A 177 -17.66 0.46 -0.72
CA PHE A 177 -16.79 -0.30 0.17
C PHE A 177 -17.66 -0.80 1.32
N VAL A 178 -18.14 -2.05 1.22
CA VAL A 178 -19.20 -2.56 2.10
C VAL A 178 -18.74 -3.79 2.84
N ASP A 179 -18.89 -3.84 4.16
CA ASP A 179 -18.66 -5.06 4.92
C ASP A 179 -19.64 -6.16 4.45
N PRO A 180 -19.15 -7.30 3.94
CA PRO A 180 -20.02 -8.32 3.34
C PRO A 180 -20.86 -9.09 4.36
N LYS A 181 -20.59 -8.95 5.67
CA LYS A 181 -21.34 -9.65 6.72
C LYS A 181 -22.46 -8.78 7.30
N THR A 182 -22.17 -7.50 7.52
CA THR A 182 -23.04 -6.54 8.21
C THR A 182 -23.74 -5.58 7.25
N GLY A 183 -23.25 -5.46 6.01
CA GLY A 183 -23.74 -4.47 5.05
C GLY A 183 -23.30 -3.04 5.35
N PHE A 184 -22.40 -2.83 6.31
CA PHE A 184 -21.93 -1.50 6.68
C PHE A 184 -21.13 -0.86 5.53
N ASP A 185 -21.53 0.32 5.10
CA ASP A 185 -20.84 1.09 4.06
C ASP A 185 -19.79 2.02 4.68
N TYR A 186 -18.52 1.77 4.34
CA TYR A 186 -17.36 2.52 4.85
C TYR A 186 -17.12 3.83 4.11
N GLN A 187 -17.90 4.19 3.10
CA GLN A 187 -17.63 5.38 2.27
C GLN A 187 -17.47 6.66 3.10
N PHE A 188 -18.35 6.90 4.08
CA PHE A 188 -18.25 8.13 4.89
C PHE A 188 -17.02 8.13 5.83
N LEU A 189 -16.62 6.95 6.33
CA LEU A 189 -15.38 6.83 7.09
C LEU A 189 -14.17 7.13 6.20
N GLU A 190 -14.12 6.56 4.99
CA GLU A 190 -13.03 6.82 4.04
C GLU A 190 -13.03 8.27 3.55
N LEU A 191 -14.19 8.89 3.32
CA LEU A 191 -14.27 10.32 3.00
C LEU A 191 -13.67 11.17 4.12
N SER A 192 -13.89 10.84 5.38
CA SER A 192 -13.25 11.57 6.49
C SER A 192 -11.71 11.48 6.46
N VAL A 193 -11.15 10.36 5.97
CA VAL A 193 -9.70 10.19 5.81
C VAL A 193 -9.16 11.11 4.72
N TYR A 194 -9.85 11.21 3.58
CA TYR A 194 -9.33 11.92 2.40
C TYR A 194 -9.75 13.38 2.29
N CYS A 195 -10.89 13.76 2.89
CA CYS A 195 -11.50 15.08 2.71
C CYS A 195 -11.41 15.96 3.96
N SER A 196 -10.79 15.51 5.05
CA SER A 196 -10.51 16.35 6.22
C SER A 196 -9.05 16.79 6.23
N ALA A 197 -8.79 17.97 6.82
CA ALA A 197 -7.47 18.59 6.82
C ALA A 197 -6.35 17.68 7.39
N ASN A 198 -6.67 16.90 8.42
CA ASN A 198 -5.72 16.03 9.12
C ASN A 198 -6.08 14.54 9.06
N GLY A 199 -7.13 14.15 8.33
CA GLY A 199 -7.67 12.78 8.35
C GLY A 199 -6.64 11.75 7.90
N PHE A 200 -5.82 12.10 6.90
CA PHE A 200 -4.79 11.22 6.39
C PHE A 200 -3.72 10.94 7.45
N GLU A 201 -3.15 11.98 8.05
CA GLU A 201 -2.14 11.83 9.10
C GLU A 201 -2.70 11.09 10.32
N GLN A 202 -3.89 11.47 10.81
CA GLN A 202 -4.55 10.81 11.94
C GLN A 202 -4.77 9.33 11.68
N THR A 203 -5.12 8.97 10.44
CA THR A 203 -5.30 7.57 10.05
C THR A 203 -4.00 6.77 10.23
N PHE A 204 -2.87 7.27 9.72
CA PHE A 204 -1.59 6.56 9.91
C PHE A 204 -1.12 6.54 11.36
N ARG A 205 -1.30 7.64 12.10
CA ARG A 205 -0.94 7.69 13.52
C ARG A 205 -1.65 6.61 14.34
N ARG A 206 -2.87 6.25 13.98
CA ARG A 206 -3.59 5.14 14.60
C ARG A 206 -3.17 3.78 14.05
N LEU A 207 -3.05 3.65 12.73
CA LEU A 207 -2.82 2.37 12.04
C LEU A 207 -1.40 1.81 12.20
N CYS A 208 -0.41 2.69 12.30
CA CYS A 208 1.00 2.36 12.13
C CYS A 208 1.81 2.55 13.43
N ASN A 209 1.33 2.01 14.55
CA ASN A 209 2.09 2.08 15.80
C ASN A 209 3.22 1.07 15.86
N VAL A 210 2.99 -0.19 15.51
CA VAL A 210 4.03 -1.24 15.50
C VAL A 210 4.06 -1.99 14.17
N PRO A 211 5.23 -2.21 13.56
CA PRO A 211 5.36 -3.03 12.36
C PRO A 211 5.42 -4.52 12.72
N TYR A 212 4.96 -5.36 11.80
CA TYR A 212 5.12 -6.80 11.88
C TYR A 212 5.19 -7.45 10.50
N LEU A 213 5.92 -8.57 10.46
CA LEU A 213 5.98 -9.45 9.29
C LEU A 213 5.22 -10.74 9.59
N SER A 214 4.48 -11.21 8.59
CA SER A 214 3.81 -12.51 8.66
C SER A 214 4.69 -13.57 7.99
N HIS A 215 4.85 -14.69 8.68
CA HIS A 215 5.57 -15.87 8.23
C HIS A 215 4.62 -17.08 8.25
N PRO A 216 4.97 -18.20 7.59
CA PRO A 216 4.17 -19.42 7.67
C PRO A 216 3.90 -19.87 9.11
N ASP A 217 4.87 -19.67 10.01
CA ASP A 217 4.84 -20.18 11.38
C ASP A 217 4.33 -19.14 12.41
N GLY A 218 3.94 -17.93 11.97
CA GLY A 218 3.43 -16.92 12.89
C GLY A 218 3.73 -15.48 12.47
N LYS A 219 3.62 -14.56 13.43
CA LYS A 219 3.89 -13.12 13.21
C LYS A 219 5.07 -12.69 14.06
N THR A 220 5.95 -11.88 13.48
CA THR A 220 7.06 -11.25 14.20
C THR A 220 6.82 -9.76 14.28
N PHE A 221 6.67 -9.23 15.50
CA PHE A 221 6.42 -7.82 15.79
C PHE A 221 7.68 -7.13 16.32
N CYS A 222 7.75 -5.83 16.09
CA CYS A 222 8.62 -4.93 16.84
C CYS A 222 7.85 -4.36 18.04
N ALA A 223 8.41 -4.47 19.24
CA ALA A 223 7.95 -3.72 20.41
C ALA A 223 8.93 -2.60 20.74
N TRP A 224 8.39 -1.39 20.93
CA TRP A 224 9.18 -0.22 21.29
C TRP A 224 9.54 -0.16 22.78
N ASN A 225 8.71 -0.79 23.61
CA ASN A 225 8.89 -0.91 25.05
C ASN A 225 8.04 -2.08 25.59
N GLU A 226 8.18 -2.38 26.89
CA GLU A 226 7.45 -3.48 27.56
C GLU A 226 5.93 -3.32 27.48
N GLN A 227 5.41 -2.09 27.50
CA GLN A 227 3.98 -1.84 27.39
C GLN A 227 3.44 -2.21 25.99
N ALA A 228 4.18 -1.86 24.95
CA ALA A 228 3.86 -2.24 23.57
C ALA A 228 3.91 -3.76 23.40
N GLU A 229 4.94 -4.43 23.95
CA GLU A 229 5.05 -5.88 23.95
C GLU A 229 3.85 -6.55 24.63
N LYS A 230 3.52 -6.13 25.85
CA LYS A 230 2.36 -6.65 26.57
C LYS A 230 1.09 -6.50 25.75
N ARG A 231 0.88 -5.33 25.15
CA ARG A 231 -0.30 -5.06 24.31
C ARG A 231 -0.33 -5.94 23.06
N ILE A 232 0.81 -6.18 22.42
CA ILE A 232 0.92 -7.10 21.28
C ILE A 232 0.52 -8.51 21.70
N LEU A 233 1.07 -9.02 22.80
CA LEU A 233 0.81 -10.38 23.30
C LEU A 233 -0.63 -10.57 23.81
N GLU A 234 -1.28 -9.53 24.31
CA GLU A 234 -2.72 -9.56 24.61
C GLU A 234 -3.59 -9.81 23.37
N ILE A 235 -3.18 -9.29 22.20
CA ILE A 235 -3.92 -9.42 20.94
C ILE A 235 -3.49 -10.68 20.16
N TYR A 236 -2.20 -10.98 20.19
CA TYR A 236 -1.54 -12.07 19.49
C TYR A 236 -0.66 -12.87 20.47
N PRO A 237 -1.25 -13.78 21.27
CA PRO A 237 -0.51 -14.54 22.28
C PRO A 237 0.67 -15.36 21.74
N ASP A 238 0.56 -15.81 20.48
CA ASP A 238 1.58 -16.63 19.81
C ASP A 238 2.55 -15.80 18.95
N ALA A 239 2.55 -14.46 19.09
CA ALA A 239 3.47 -13.61 18.35
C ALA A 239 4.90 -13.72 18.87
N ILE A 240 5.86 -13.71 17.95
CA ILE A 240 7.27 -13.46 18.28
C ILE A 240 7.41 -11.94 18.42
N VAL A 241 7.82 -11.47 19.59
CA VAL A 241 8.07 -10.05 19.83
C VAL A 241 9.57 -9.83 19.95
N LEU A 242 10.07 -8.88 19.17
CA LEU A 242 11.47 -8.45 19.19
C LEU A 242 11.56 -7.03 19.72
N SER A 243 12.65 -6.70 20.40
CA SER A 243 13.01 -5.31 20.68
C SER A 243 13.23 -4.54 19.38
N SER A 244 13.22 -3.20 19.47
CA SER A 244 13.47 -2.34 18.30
C SER A 244 14.83 -2.60 17.63
N SER A 245 15.88 -2.87 18.41
CA SER A 245 17.21 -3.22 17.90
C SER A 245 17.22 -4.57 17.20
N GLU A 246 16.64 -5.61 17.80
CA GLU A 246 16.62 -6.96 17.20
C GLU A 246 15.79 -6.99 15.91
N PHE A 247 14.66 -6.28 15.89
CA PHE A 247 13.82 -6.18 14.69
C PHE A 247 14.52 -5.43 13.56
N SER A 248 15.19 -4.32 13.90
CA SER A 248 16.00 -3.52 12.98
C SER A 248 17.13 -4.35 12.37
N GLU A 249 17.91 -5.03 13.22
CA GLU A 249 19.04 -5.84 12.79
C GLU A 249 18.58 -6.97 11.86
N ARG A 250 17.55 -7.70 12.29
CA ARG A 250 17.03 -8.86 11.55
C ARG A 250 16.45 -8.51 10.19
N PHE A 251 15.71 -7.41 10.07
CA PHE A 251 14.94 -7.11 8.86
C PHE A 251 15.47 -5.93 8.04
N TYR A 252 16.33 -5.10 8.60
CA TYR A 252 16.88 -3.92 7.93
C TYR A 252 18.41 -3.87 7.94
N GLY A 253 19.08 -4.80 8.66
CA GLY A 253 20.55 -4.88 8.69
C GLY A 253 21.21 -3.68 9.37
N LYS A 254 20.52 -3.07 10.34
CA LYS A 254 20.98 -1.92 11.12
C LYS A 254 21.00 -2.27 12.61
#